data_AF-A0A924NRA7-F1
#
_entry.id   AF-A0A924NRA7-F1
#
_cell.length_a   1.000
_cell.length_b   1.000
_cell.length_c   1.000
_cell.angle_alpha   90.00
_cell.angle_beta   90.00
_cell.angle_gamma   90.00
#
_symmetry.space_group_name_H-M   'P 1'
#
loop_
_entity.id
_entity.type
_entity.pdbx_description
1 polymer ?
#
loop_
_entity_poly.entity_id
_entity_poly.type
_entity_poly.pdbx_seq_one_letter_code
_entity_poly.pdbx_strand_id
1 'polypeptide(L)'
;MKPTSQFVLSMLMAALCGGAQAQLVTATDAATAIAKATASAPWLACSRLSNDKAARLACFDELAQQSTAPAAPAPAPLATATAALPVVPPQPVAVALAIAAEQGCKDTRFSETSRFWELEEGSDCGTFGIRGFHPISLSLVGRSSVNDQPSSPAAGHTASTSTDYKRTETRIQVSMRTKVAQGLLTRDGTGLKDSLWFGYTQQSYWQLFSPDLSRPFRSTDHTPEVIYVYPSTLALPGDWKLRYTGAGLVHQSNGQNLPLSRSWNRVYLMAGFEKSDQWRVQA
;
A
#
# COMPACT_ATOMS: atom_id res chain seq x y z
N MET A 1 4.77 -40.99 59.24
CA MET A 1 5.96 -40.46 58.54
C MET A 1 5.44 -39.53 57.44
N LYS A 2 5.20 -38.29 57.83
CA LYS A 2 5.95 -37.06 57.53
C LYS A 2 5.44 -36.38 56.23
N PRO A 3 5.16 -35.07 56.28
CA PRO A 3 4.09 -34.46 55.50
C PRO A 3 4.61 -33.50 54.42
N THR A 4 3.64 -33.08 53.60
CA THR A 4 3.61 -31.90 52.72
C THR A 4 4.38 -30.68 53.25
N SER A 5 5.13 -30.02 52.36
CA SER A 5 5.68 -28.67 52.61
C SER A 5 5.32 -27.74 51.45
N GLN A 6 4.42 -26.80 51.75
CA GLN A 6 4.12 -25.63 50.95
C GLN A 6 5.24 -24.60 51.18
N PHE A 7 5.88 -24.13 50.11
CA PHE A 7 6.77 -22.97 50.18
C PHE A 7 5.98 -21.70 49.87
N VAL A 8 5.64 -20.96 50.92
CA VAL A 8 5.20 -19.56 50.86
C VAL A 8 6.46 -18.70 50.88
N LEU A 9 6.71 -17.95 49.81
CA LEU A 9 7.78 -16.96 49.76
C LEU A 9 7.18 -15.57 49.98
N SER A 10 7.22 -15.13 51.23
CA SER A 10 6.92 -13.75 51.63
C SER A 10 8.05 -12.84 51.18
N MET A 11 7.75 -11.88 50.31
CA MET A 11 8.68 -10.85 49.84
C MET A 11 8.71 -9.71 50.86
N LEU A 12 9.82 -9.58 51.59
CA LEU A 12 10.05 -8.51 52.56
C LEU A 12 10.41 -7.20 51.83
N MET A 13 9.66 -6.13 52.11
CA MET A 13 9.96 -4.76 51.71
C MET A 13 11.27 -4.28 52.33
N ALA A 14 12.19 -3.79 51.50
CA ALA A 14 13.23 -2.85 51.90
C ALA A 14 13.62 -2.00 50.68
N ALA A 15 13.12 -0.78 50.60
CA ALA A 15 13.60 0.23 49.66
C ALA A 15 13.92 1.50 50.45
N LEU A 16 15.18 1.91 50.34
CA LEU A 16 15.84 2.95 51.10
C LEU A 16 15.31 4.35 50.75
N CYS A 17 15.14 5.16 51.80
CA CYS A 17 15.04 6.61 51.71
C CYS A 17 16.33 7.19 51.14
N GLY A 18 16.26 7.80 49.95
CA GLY A 18 17.28 8.66 49.39
C GLY A 18 16.67 10.03 49.09
N GLY A 19 17.01 11.04 49.90
CA GLY A 19 16.58 12.41 49.71
C GLY A 19 17.21 13.01 48.46
N ALA A 20 16.38 13.48 47.53
CA ALA A 20 16.77 14.39 46.47
C ALA A 20 16.20 15.77 46.79
N GLN A 21 17.11 16.74 46.95
CA GLN A 21 16.81 18.12 47.27
C GLN A 21 15.99 18.76 46.15
N ALA A 22 14.81 19.27 46.50
CA ALA A 22 14.00 20.09 45.61
C ALA A 22 14.66 21.47 45.45
N GLN A 23 15.16 21.76 44.25
CA GLN A 23 15.48 23.13 43.86
C GLN A 23 14.16 23.87 43.62
N LEU A 24 13.89 24.91 44.41
CA LEU A 24 12.79 25.83 44.15
C LEU A 24 13.07 26.59 42.85
N VAL A 25 12.37 26.21 41.80
CA VAL A 25 12.19 27.05 40.61
C VAL A 25 11.12 28.08 40.97
N THR A 26 11.49 29.35 40.92
CA THR A 26 10.59 30.47 41.16
C THR A 26 9.46 30.49 40.12
N ALA A 27 8.23 30.70 40.58
CA ALA A 27 6.99 30.59 39.81
C ALA A 27 6.83 31.58 38.63
N THR A 28 7.83 32.45 38.39
CA THR A 28 7.78 33.48 37.35
C THR A 28 8.29 33.01 35.98
N ASP A 29 9.16 31.99 35.90
CA ASP A 29 9.69 31.51 34.62
C ASP A 29 8.84 30.39 33.98
N ALA A 30 8.07 29.65 34.77
CA ALA A 30 7.12 28.66 34.25
C ALA A 30 5.88 29.32 33.60
N ALA A 31 5.45 30.48 34.10
CA ALA A 31 4.28 31.19 33.57
C ALA A 31 4.50 31.72 32.14
N THR A 32 5.72 32.16 31.82
CA THR A 32 6.06 32.71 30.50
C THR A 32 6.28 31.63 29.43
N ALA A 33 6.69 30.41 29.84
CA ALA A 33 6.83 29.27 28.95
C ALA A 33 5.49 28.55 28.67
N ILE A 34 4.56 28.54 29.63
CA ILE A 34 3.21 27.97 29.44
C ILE A 34 2.31 28.90 28.59
N ALA A 35 2.53 30.22 28.65
CA ALA A 35 1.80 31.20 27.84
C ALA A 35 2.12 31.13 26.33
N LYS A 36 3.26 30.54 25.92
CA LYS A 36 3.62 30.35 24.50
C LYS A 36 3.19 29.00 23.91
N ALA A 37 2.76 28.06 24.74
CA ALA A 37 2.33 26.72 24.33
C ALA A 37 0.79 26.58 24.16
N THR A 38 0.04 27.66 24.35
CA THR A 38 -1.42 27.73 24.14
C THR A 38 -1.82 28.63 22.96
N ALA A 39 -1.03 28.63 21.88
CA ALA A 39 -1.59 28.93 20.57
C ALA A 39 -2.42 27.70 20.14
N SER A 40 -3.63 27.58 20.69
CA SER A 40 -4.61 26.62 20.18
C SER A 40 -4.69 26.81 18.68
N ALA A 41 -4.38 25.75 17.92
CA ALA A 41 -4.47 25.81 16.48
C ALA A 41 -5.87 26.35 16.12
N PRO A 42 -5.98 27.51 15.46
CA PRO A 42 -7.24 28.26 15.35
C PRO A 42 -8.37 27.46 14.69
N TRP A 43 -8.01 26.45 13.89
CA TRP A 43 -8.93 25.48 13.31
C TRP A 43 -9.69 24.63 14.34
N LEU A 44 -9.15 24.38 15.54
CA LEU A 44 -9.83 23.64 16.62
C LEU A 44 -11.06 24.40 17.14
N ALA A 45 -11.09 25.72 17.02
CA ALA A 45 -12.26 26.51 17.38
C ALA A 45 -13.40 26.28 16.37
N CYS A 46 -13.07 26.28 15.08
CA CYS A 46 -14.03 25.99 14.01
C CYS A 46 -14.54 24.53 14.10
N SER A 47 -13.70 23.56 14.47
CA SER A 47 -14.11 22.16 14.56
C SER A 47 -15.15 21.87 15.65
N ARG A 48 -15.28 22.74 16.66
CA ARG A 48 -16.27 22.61 17.75
C ARG A 48 -17.68 23.07 17.36
N LEU A 49 -17.84 23.75 16.22
CA LEU A 49 -19.13 24.14 15.66
C LEU A 49 -19.81 22.94 14.97
N SER A 50 -20.19 21.91 15.74
CA SER A 50 -20.75 20.65 15.20
C SER A 50 -22.21 20.78 14.77
N ASN A 51 -22.96 21.68 15.40
CA ASN A 51 -24.42 21.77 15.26
C ASN A 51 -24.87 22.81 14.23
N ASP A 52 -23.94 23.61 13.70
CA ASP A 52 -24.20 24.61 12.66
C ASP A 52 -23.14 24.52 11.57
N LYS A 53 -23.51 23.89 10.45
CA LYS A 53 -22.61 23.66 9.31
C LYS A 53 -22.24 24.96 8.58
N ALA A 54 -23.15 25.94 8.56
CA ALA A 54 -22.93 27.21 7.86
C ALA A 54 -21.96 28.08 8.66
N ALA A 55 -22.15 28.18 9.98
CA ALA A 55 -21.22 28.86 10.87
C ALA A 55 -19.83 28.21 10.88
N ARG A 56 -19.78 26.87 10.80
CA ARG A 56 -18.51 26.13 10.70
C ARG A 56 -17.74 26.48 9.43
N LEU A 57 -18.42 26.51 8.28
CA LEU A 57 -17.79 26.83 7.00
C LEU A 57 -17.24 28.25 6.99
N ALA A 58 -18.04 29.23 7.42
CA ALA A 58 -17.62 30.64 7.50
C ALA A 58 -16.38 30.83 8.39
N CYS A 59 -16.30 30.11 9.52
CA CYS A 59 -15.13 30.12 10.41
C CYS A 59 -13.84 29.64 9.71
N PHE A 60 -13.94 28.59 8.90
CA PHE A 60 -12.79 28.09 8.12
C PHE A 60 -12.41 29.05 6.99
N ASP A 61 -13.38 29.69 6.35
CA ASP A 61 -13.13 30.65 5.26
C ASP A 61 -12.41 31.91 5.78
N GLU A 62 -12.80 32.45 6.93
CA GLU A 62 -12.10 33.57 7.57
C GLU A 62 -10.67 33.21 7.96
N LEU A 63 -10.46 32.00 8.49
CA LEU A 63 -9.12 31.54 8.85
C LEU A 63 -8.21 31.41 7.61
N ALA A 64 -8.76 30.98 6.48
CA ALA A 64 -8.03 30.92 5.21
C ALA A 64 -7.67 32.31 4.68
N GLN A 65 -8.56 33.30 4.82
CA GLN A 65 -8.30 34.69 4.42
C GLN A 65 -7.22 35.36 5.29
N GLN A 66 -7.11 34.98 6.56
CA GLN A 66 -6.05 35.47 7.44
C GLN A 66 -4.67 34.87 7.13
N SER A 67 -4.62 33.71 6.46
CA SER A 67 -3.36 33.05 6.09
C SER A 67 -2.83 33.46 4.70
N THR A 68 -3.61 34.21 3.93
CA THR A 68 -3.10 34.95 2.76
C THR A 68 -2.42 36.24 3.22
N ALA A 69 -1.08 36.25 3.24
CA ALA A 69 -0.32 37.47 3.46
C ALA A 69 -0.68 38.55 2.41
N PRO A 70 -0.92 39.82 2.80
CA PRO A 70 -1.08 40.89 1.83
C PRO A 70 0.19 41.01 0.98
N ALA A 71 0.03 41.04 -0.34
CA ALA A 71 1.11 41.39 -1.25
C ALA A 71 1.68 42.75 -0.81
N ALA A 72 3.00 42.80 -0.56
CA ALA A 72 3.66 44.02 -0.13
C ALA A 72 3.42 45.15 -1.15
N PRO A 73 3.08 46.37 -0.72
CA PRO A 73 2.89 47.49 -1.63
C PRO A 73 4.23 47.87 -2.29
N ALA A 74 4.20 48.08 -3.60
CA ALA A 74 5.36 48.52 -4.37
C ALA A 74 5.89 49.87 -3.85
N PRO A 75 7.22 50.06 -3.70
CA PRO A 75 7.77 51.34 -3.27
C PRO A 75 7.58 52.43 -4.35
N ALA A 76 7.28 53.64 -3.91
CA ALA A 76 7.11 54.84 -4.74
C ALA A 76 8.43 55.25 -5.45
N PRO A 77 8.37 55.94 -6.61
CA PRO A 77 9.57 56.20 -7.39
C PRO A 77 10.38 57.37 -6.80
N LEU A 78 11.67 57.15 -6.54
CA LEU A 78 12.64 58.24 -6.36
C LEU A 78 13.36 58.51 -7.69
N ALA A 79 13.52 59.81 -7.98
CA ALA A 79 14.04 60.36 -9.21
C ALA A 79 15.56 60.13 -9.39
N THR A 80 15.89 59.73 -10.63
CA THR A 80 17.13 59.99 -11.41
C THR A 80 18.50 59.85 -10.75
N ALA A 81 19.21 58.78 -11.13
CA ALA A 81 20.59 58.87 -11.61
C ALA A 81 20.86 57.73 -12.61
N THR A 82 21.22 58.09 -13.84
CA THR A 82 21.54 57.20 -14.95
C THR A 82 22.83 56.41 -14.68
N ALA A 83 22.70 55.12 -14.44
CA ALA A 83 23.73 54.13 -14.67
C ALA A 83 23.08 52.93 -15.36
N ALA A 84 23.57 52.58 -16.55
CA ALA A 84 23.04 51.50 -17.37
C ALA A 84 23.16 50.16 -16.63
N LEU A 85 22.03 49.57 -16.25
CA LEU A 85 21.95 48.20 -15.76
C LEU A 85 21.78 47.25 -16.96
N PRO A 86 22.34 46.03 -16.91
CA PRO A 86 22.08 45.03 -17.92
C PRO A 86 20.59 44.71 -17.94
N VAL A 87 19.98 44.74 -19.13
CA VAL A 87 18.62 44.29 -19.36
C VAL A 87 18.59 42.79 -19.07
N VAL A 88 18.09 42.42 -17.88
CA VAL A 88 17.72 41.04 -17.58
C VAL A 88 16.44 40.76 -18.38
N PRO A 89 16.45 39.83 -19.35
CA PRO A 89 15.23 39.47 -20.05
C PRO A 89 14.19 38.97 -19.04
N PRO A 90 12.89 39.21 -19.28
CA PRO A 90 11.85 38.70 -18.40
C PRO A 90 12.01 37.18 -18.31
N GLN A 91 12.40 36.71 -17.12
CA GLN A 91 12.41 35.29 -16.84
C GLN A 91 10.97 34.81 -17.05
N PRO A 92 10.74 33.74 -17.83
CA PRO A 92 9.40 33.17 -17.91
C PRO A 92 9.00 32.83 -16.49
N VAL A 93 7.88 33.39 -16.03
CA VAL A 93 7.20 32.91 -14.84
C VAL A 93 6.81 31.48 -15.18
N ALA A 94 7.67 30.53 -14.82
CA ALA A 94 7.33 29.14 -14.82
C ALA A 94 6.21 29.03 -13.79
N VAL A 95 4.97 29.04 -14.27
CA VAL A 95 3.85 28.44 -13.55
C VAL A 95 4.27 26.99 -13.43
N ALA A 96 4.98 26.67 -12.35
CA ALA A 96 5.15 25.31 -11.91
C ALA A 96 3.72 24.84 -11.68
N LEU A 97 3.14 24.15 -12.67
CA LEU A 97 2.11 23.18 -12.36
C LEU A 97 2.80 22.28 -11.34
N ALA A 98 2.47 22.47 -10.07
CA ALA A 98 2.69 21.45 -9.08
C ALA A 98 1.80 20.30 -9.56
N ILE A 99 2.37 19.45 -10.42
CA ILE A 99 1.91 18.08 -10.60
C ILE A 99 1.88 17.60 -9.15
N ALA A 100 0.68 17.45 -8.58
CA ALA A 100 0.54 17.03 -7.20
C ALA A 100 1.45 15.82 -7.05
N ALA A 101 2.50 15.93 -6.22
CA ALA A 101 3.47 14.88 -6.08
C ALA A 101 2.67 13.61 -5.77
N GLU A 102 2.71 12.63 -6.67
CA GLU A 102 2.00 11.37 -6.51
C GLU A 102 2.31 10.84 -5.10
N GLN A 103 1.31 10.73 -4.24
CA GLN A 103 1.48 10.33 -2.83
C GLN A 103 1.27 8.82 -2.69
N GLY A 104 1.93 8.20 -1.72
CA GLY A 104 1.74 6.79 -1.36
C GLY A 104 2.30 5.82 -2.41
N CYS A 105 1.57 4.76 -2.71
CA CYS A 105 1.95 3.69 -3.65
C CYS A 105 2.18 4.13 -5.11
N LYS A 106 1.94 5.40 -5.44
CA LYS A 106 2.26 5.96 -6.76
C LYS A 106 3.51 6.85 -6.76
N ASP A 107 4.08 7.14 -5.59
CA ASP A 107 5.25 7.99 -5.45
C ASP A 107 6.50 7.31 -6.03
N THR A 108 6.94 7.81 -7.19
CA THR A 108 8.06 7.24 -7.95
C THR A 108 9.43 7.42 -7.30
N ARG A 109 9.52 8.14 -6.17
CA ARG A 109 10.74 8.18 -5.34
C ARG A 109 10.99 6.84 -4.65
N PHE A 110 9.96 6.04 -4.47
CA PHE A 110 10.07 4.66 -3.96
C PHE A 110 10.20 3.67 -5.12
N SER A 111 11.02 2.64 -4.89
CA SER A 111 11.23 1.56 -5.86
C SER A 111 9.90 0.90 -6.22
N GLU A 112 9.84 0.31 -7.42
CA GLU A 112 8.61 -0.37 -7.86
C GLU A 112 8.20 -1.44 -6.85
N THR A 113 9.15 -2.24 -6.33
CA THR A 113 8.83 -3.28 -5.34
C THR A 113 8.25 -2.70 -4.06
N SER A 114 8.78 -1.56 -3.59
CA SER A 114 8.24 -0.87 -2.44
C SER A 114 6.83 -0.37 -2.69
N ARG A 115 6.56 0.23 -3.85
CA ARG A 115 5.22 0.69 -4.23
C ARG A 115 4.23 -0.44 -4.47
N PHE A 116 4.69 -1.56 -5.03
CA PHE A 116 3.86 -2.71 -5.28
C PHE A 116 3.45 -3.35 -3.95
N TRP A 117 4.39 -3.71 -3.08
CA TRP A 117 4.04 -4.34 -1.80
C TRP A 117 3.75 -3.36 -0.66
N GLU A 118 3.87 -2.06 -0.93
CA GLU A 118 3.64 -0.96 0.01
C GLU A 118 4.44 -1.15 1.31
N LEU A 119 5.75 -1.35 1.11
CA LEU A 119 6.71 -1.81 2.12
C LEU A 119 7.14 -0.71 3.09
N GLU A 120 6.91 0.55 2.74
CA GLU A 120 7.35 1.74 3.47
C GLU A 120 6.15 2.67 3.72
N GLU A 121 6.19 3.48 4.78
CA GLU A 121 5.09 4.42 5.09
C GLU A 121 4.78 5.39 3.93
N GLY A 122 5.82 5.85 3.22
CA GLY A 122 5.66 6.74 2.08
C GLY A 122 5.17 6.05 0.79
N SER A 123 5.20 4.71 0.74
CA SER A 123 4.66 3.92 -0.38
C SER A 123 3.30 3.26 -0.06
N ASP A 124 2.71 3.58 1.11
CA ASP A 124 1.42 3.04 1.57
C ASP A 124 0.23 3.80 0.95
N CYS A 125 -0.72 3.06 0.38
CA CYS A 125 -2.00 3.57 -0.13
C CYS A 125 -3.20 3.14 0.74
N GLY A 126 -2.95 2.56 1.92
CA GLY A 126 -3.99 2.15 2.88
C GLY A 126 -4.67 0.83 2.56
N THR A 127 -5.61 0.44 3.42
CA THR A 127 -6.32 -0.85 3.29
C THR A 127 -7.56 -0.76 2.40
N PHE A 128 -8.04 -1.90 1.93
CA PHE A 128 -9.25 -2.12 1.13
C PHE A 128 -9.29 -1.48 -0.27
N GLY A 129 -8.33 -0.63 -0.62
CA GLY A 129 -8.13 -0.16 -2.00
C GLY A 129 -7.80 -1.30 -2.97
N ILE A 130 -8.39 -1.29 -4.16
CA ILE A 130 -8.13 -2.29 -5.19
C ILE A 130 -6.91 -1.87 -6.02
N ARG A 131 -5.93 -2.77 -6.18
CA ARG A 131 -4.78 -2.61 -7.08
C ARG A 131 -4.73 -3.75 -8.09
N GLY A 132 -4.00 -3.54 -9.18
CA GLY A 132 -3.58 -4.63 -10.05
C GLY A 132 -2.65 -5.60 -9.31
N PHE A 133 -2.71 -6.88 -9.68
CA PHE A 133 -1.85 -7.92 -9.10
C PHE A 133 -0.98 -8.59 -10.16
N HIS A 134 -1.50 -9.58 -10.88
CA HIS A 134 -0.87 -10.12 -12.09
C HIS A 134 -1.26 -9.31 -13.33
N PRO A 135 -0.62 -9.53 -14.49
CA PRO A 135 -1.00 -8.86 -15.72
C PRO A 135 -2.49 -9.03 -16.05
N ILE A 136 -3.18 -7.90 -16.18
CA ILE A 136 -4.55 -7.84 -16.68
C ILE A 136 -4.47 -7.75 -18.20
N SER A 137 -5.06 -8.70 -18.92
CA SER A 137 -4.91 -8.77 -20.37
C SER A 137 -6.14 -9.33 -21.07
N LEU A 138 -6.33 -8.86 -22.29
CA LEU A 138 -7.26 -9.43 -23.27
C LEU A 138 -6.42 -9.72 -24.53
N SER A 139 -6.42 -10.98 -24.96
CA SER A 139 -5.56 -11.43 -26.07
C SER A 139 -6.26 -12.49 -26.92
N LEU A 140 -5.87 -12.59 -28.18
CA LEU A 140 -6.21 -13.72 -29.03
C LEU A 140 -5.06 -14.73 -28.97
N VAL A 141 -5.39 -16.01 -28.81
CA VAL A 141 -4.40 -17.09 -28.71
C VAL A 141 -4.69 -18.15 -29.77
N GLY A 142 -3.65 -18.59 -30.47
CA GLY A 142 -3.69 -19.70 -31.41
C GLY A 142 -2.85 -20.87 -30.89
N ARG A 143 -3.32 -22.11 -31.06
CA ARG A 143 -2.64 -23.32 -30.61
C ARG A 143 -2.51 -24.34 -31.74
N SER A 144 -1.50 -25.21 -31.68
CA SER A 144 -1.37 -26.35 -32.60
C SER A 144 -2.43 -27.42 -32.34
N SER A 145 -2.80 -27.64 -31.08
CA SER A 145 -3.87 -28.53 -30.65
C SER A 145 -4.63 -27.95 -29.45
N VAL A 146 -5.85 -28.46 -29.23
CA VAL A 146 -6.68 -28.16 -28.06
C VAL A 146 -7.10 -29.49 -27.45
N ASN A 147 -7.11 -29.56 -26.12
CA ASN A 147 -7.64 -30.72 -25.41
C ASN A 147 -9.18 -30.68 -25.46
N ASP A 148 -9.76 -31.57 -26.24
CA ASP A 148 -11.18 -31.74 -26.54
C ASP A 148 -11.90 -32.68 -25.56
N GLN A 149 -11.14 -33.54 -24.86
CA GLN A 149 -11.65 -34.48 -23.87
C GLN A 149 -10.70 -34.58 -22.66
N PRO A 150 -10.72 -33.58 -21.75
CA PRO A 150 -9.77 -33.52 -20.64
C PRO A 150 -9.96 -34.68 -19.65
N SER A 151 -8.84 -35.28 -19.24
CA SER A 151 -8.78 -36.35 -18.24
C SER A 151 -7.74 -36.07 -17.17
N SER A 152 -7.83 -36.75 -16.03
CA SER A 152 -6.76 -36.83 -15.04
C SER A 152 -6.82 -38.19 -14.32
N PRO A 153 -5.76 -38.62 -13.64
CA PRO A 153 -5.75 -39.91 -12.93
C PRO A 153 -6.77 -40.00 -11.77
N ALA A 154 -7.34 -38.89 -11.33
CA ALA A 154 -8.31 -38.88 -10.24
C ALA A 154 -9.63 -39.53 -10.67
N ALA A 155 -10.23 -40.33 -9.77
CA ALA A 155 -11.47 -41.03 -10.06
C ALA A 155 -12.58 -40.06 -10.48
N GLY A 156 -13.28 -40.37 -11.57
CA GLY A 156 -14.38 -39.55 -12.10
C GLY A 156 -13.95 -38.25 -12.79
N HIS A 157 -12.64 -38.02 -13.06
CA HIS A 157 -12.14 -36.78 -13.67
C HIS A 157 -11.83 -36.90 -15.17
N THR A 158 -12.50 -37.81 -15.87
CA THR A 158 -12.36 -38.02 -17.31
C THR A 158 -13.62 -37.60 -18.03
N ALA A 159 -13.51 -36.60 -18.92
CA ALA A 159 -14.63 -36.12 -19.73
C ALA A 159 -15.29 -37.28 -20.49
N SER A 160 -16.61 -37.39 -20.39
CA SER A 160 -17.38 -38.46 -21.03
C SER A 160 -17.57 -38.25 -22.53
N THR A 161 -17.53 -37.01 -23.00
CA THR A 161 -17.70 -36.63 -24.40
C THR A 161 -16.56 -35.72 -24.86
N SER A 162 -16.11 -35.90 -26.10
CA SER A 162 -15.23 -34.94 -26.77
C SER A 162 -16.06 -33.76 -27.31
N THR A 163 -15.49 -32.56 -27.26
CA THR A 163 -16.06 -31.34 -27.84
C THR A 163 -15.06 -30.73 -28.82
N ASP A 164 -15.48 -30.54 -30.08
CA ASP A 164 -14.63 -30.03 -31.15
C ASP A 164 -14.38 -28.51 -31.02
N TYR A 165 -13.48 -28.16 -30.11
CA TYR A 165 -13.09 -26.79 -29.87
C TYR A 165 -12.16 -26.26 -30.97
N LYS A 166 -12.37 -25.00 -31.37
CA LYS A 166 -11.44 -24.31 -32.27
C LYS A 166 -10.11 -24.04 -31.57
N ARG A 167 -9.05 -24.10 -32.37
CA ARG A 167 -7.65 -23.83 -31.95
C ARG A 167 -7.34 -22.35 -31.69
N THR A 168 -8.24 -21.46 -32.10
CA THR A 168 -8.13 -20.02 -31.86
C THR A 168 -9.16 -19.61 -30.83
N GLU A 169 -8.70 -19.00 -29.75
CA GLU A 169 -9.54 -18.60 -28.61
C GLU A 169 -9.23 -17.16 -28.20
N THR A 170 -10.16 -16.52 -27.51
CA THR A 170 -9.88 -15.30 -26.75
C THR A 170 -9.43 -15.69 -25.35
N ARG A 171 -8.28 -15.20 -24.91
CA ARG A 171 -7.79 -15.34 -23.53
C ARG A 171 -8.01 -14.03 -22.78
N ILE A 172 -8.71 -14.13 -21.66
CA ILE A 172 -8.98 -13.03 -20.74
C ILE A 172 -8.26 -13.35 -19.44
N GLN A 173 -7.49 -12.40 -18.90
CA GLN A 173 -6.91 -12.49 -17.57
C GLN A 173 -7.26 -11.23 -16.80
N VAL A 174 -7.95 -11.41 -15.67
CA VAL A 174 -8.24 -10.35 -14.71
C VAL A 174 -7.51 -10.70 -13.43
N SER A 175 -6.84 -9.73 -12.82
CA SER A 175 -6.11 -9.97 -11.58
C SER A 175 -6.04 -8.70 -10.76
N MET A 176 -6.48 -8.83 -9.51
CA MET A 176 -6.51 -7.74 -8.56
C MET A 176 -6.07 -8.21 -7.19
N ARG A 177 -5.64 -7.25 -6.37
CA ARG A 177 -5.37 -7.46 -4.96
C ARG A 177 -5.81 -6.27 -4.15
N THR A 178 -6.04 -6.53 -2.87
CA THR A 178 -6.35 -5.52 -1.88
C THR A 178 -5.56 -5.77 -0.61
N LYS A 179 -5.05 -4.71 -0.01
CA LYS A 179 -4.38 -4.79 1.28
C LYS A 179 -5.46 -4.88 2.36
N VAL A 180 -5.49 -5.95 3.13
CA VAL A 180 -6.53 -6.22 4.14
C VAL A 180 -6.10 -5.70 5.51
N ALA A 181 -4.83 -5.87 5.85
CA ALA A 181 -4.25 -5.41 7.10
C ALA A 181 -2.79 -4.99 6.91
N GLN A 182 -2.26 -4.21 7.84
CA GLN A 182 -0.91 -3.69 7.79
C GLN A 182 -0.37 -3.32 9.16
N GLY A 183 0.95 -3.30 9.33
CA GLY A 183 1.58 -3.00 10.61
C GLY A 183 1.27 -4.04 11.68
N LEU A 184 1.21 -5.32 11.30
CA LEU A 184 0.86 -6.44 12.17
C LEU A 184 2.04 -6.85 13.07
N LEU A 185 3.25 -6.92 12.53
CA LEU A 185 4.48 -7.33 13.23
C LEU A 185 5.58 -6.26 13.19
N THR A 186 5.59 -5.38 12.18
CA THR A 186 6.52 -4.25 12.11
C THR A 186 6.26 -3.25 13.25
N ARG A 187 7.33 -2.66 13.80
CA ARG A 187 7.24 -1.67 14.89
C ARG A 187 7.12 -0.25 14.34
N ASP A 188 6.37 0.58 15.08
CA ASP A 188 6.26 2.00 14.82
C ASP A 188 7.62 2.71 14.80
N GLY A 189 7.78 3.68 13.90
CA GLY A 189 9.00 4.50 13.80
C GLY A 189 10.13 3.89 12.97
N THR A 190 9.97 2.68 12.44
CA THR A 190 10.93 2.09 11.48
C THR A 190 10.76 2.61 10.06
N GLY A 191 9.62 3.23 9.74
CA GLY A 191 9.24 3.63 8.39
C GLY A 191 8.87 2.45 7.48
N LEU A 192 8.99 1.21 7.96
CA LEU A 192 8.64 -0.02 7.25
C LEU A 192 7.27 -0.50 7.69
N LYS A 193 6.54 -1.12 6.75
CA LYS A 193 5.19 -1.62 7.01
C LYS A 193 4.99 -2.99 6.38
N ASP A 194 4.73 -3.98 7.22
CA ASP A 194 4.25 -5.29 6.75
C ASP A 194 2.77 -5.23 6.40
N SER A 195 2.33 -6.24 5.65
CA SER A 195 0.98 -6.25 5.12
C SER A 195 0.44 -7.64 4.84
N LEU A 196 -0.86 -7.78 5.06
CA LEU A 196 -1.66 -8.92 4.65
C LEU A 196 -2.50 -8.51 3.44
N TRP A 197 -2.44 -9.30 2.39
CA TRP A 197 -3.10 -9.07 1.12
C TRP A 197 -4.07 -10.19 0.80
N PHE A 198 -5.18 -9.82 0.16
CA PHE A 198 -6.03 -10.75 -0.57
C PHE A 198 -5.86 -10.48 -2.06
N GLY A 199 -5.58 -11.52 -2.83
CA GLY A 199 -5.47 -11.52 -4.27
C GLY A 199 -6.57 -12.36 -4.91
N TYR A 200 -7.00 -11.98 -6.10
CA TYR A 200 -7.86 -12.78 -6.94
C TYR A 200 -7.42 -12.68 -8.39
N THR A 201 -7.07 -13.81 -8.99
CA THR A 201 -6.72 -13.93 -10.40
C THR A 201 -7.67 -14.88 -11.09
N GLN A 202 -8.24 -14.45 -12.22
CA GLN A 202 -9.08 -15.26 -13.07
C GLN A 202 -8.51 -15.30 -14.48
N GLN A 203 -8.36 -16.49 -15.05
CA GLN A 203 -7.96 -16.69 -16.44
C GLN A 203 -9.05 -17.49 -17.18
N SER A 204 -9.58 -16.93 -18.27
CA SER A 204 -10.62 -17.56 -19.08
C SER A 204 -10.18 -17.75 -20.52
N TYR A 205 -10.47 -18.94 -21.09
CA TYR A 205 -10.35 -19.24 -22.51
C TYR A 205 -11.74 -19.32 -23.12
N TRP A 206 -12.03 -18.40 -24.03
CA TRP A 206 -13.34 -18.20 -24.63
C TRP A 206 -13.33 -18.60 -26.11
N GLN A 207 -14.22 -19.51 -26.48
CA GLN A 207 -14.46 -19.98 -27.86
C GLN A 207 -15.28 -18.96 -28.66
N LEU A 208 -14.89 -17.68 -28.61
CA LEU A 208 -15.59 -16.56 -29.26
C LEU A 208 -15.85 -16.81 -30.76
N PHE A 209 -14.95 -17.52 -31.43
CA PHE A 209 -15.01 -17.80 -32.87
C PHE A 209 -15.72 -19.11 -33.23
N SER A 210 -16.38 -19.77 -32.28
CA SER A 210 -17.08 -21.05 -32.45
C SER A 210 -18.60 -20.85 -32.37
N PRO A 211 -19.24 -20.30 -33.42
CA PRO A 211 -20.68 -20.06 -33.42
C PRO A 211 -21.49 -21.36 -33.30
N ASP A 212 -21.00 -22.46 -33.88
CA ASP A 212 -21.67 -23.77 -33.87
C ASP A 212 -21.76 -24.38 -32.45
N LEU A 213 -20.90 -23.93 -31.54
CA LEU A 213 -20.92 -24.31 -30.13
C LEU A 213 -21.63 -23.27 -29.23
N SER A 214 -22.23 -22.24 -29.82
CA SER A 214 -22.76 -21.07 -29.09
C SER A 214 -21.70 -20.30 -28.28
N ARG A 215 -20.46 -20.29 -28.78
CA ARG A 215 -19.33 -19.49 -28.25
C ARG A 215 -19.09 -19.66 -26.73
N PRO A 216 -18.86 -20.89 -26.24
CA PRO A 216 -18.75 -21.17 -24.81
C PRO A 216 -17.41 -20.74 -24.25
N PHE A 217 -17.33 -20.51 -22.94
CA PHE A 217 -16.04 -20.52 -22.25
C PHE A 217 -15.58 -21.97 -22.11
N ARG A 218 -14.44 -22.32 -22.72
CA ARG A 218 -13.89 -23.69 -22.62
C ARG A 218 -13.38 -23.95 -21.21
N SER A 219 -12.77 -22.95 -20.58
CA SER A 219 -12.23 -23.05 -19.22
C SER A 219 -12.10 -21.68 -18.60
N THR A 220 -12.39 -21.59 -17.30
CA THR A 220 -12.12 -20.42 -16.45
C THR A 220 -11.49 -20.92 -15.17
N ASP A 221 -10.24 -20.51 -14.91
CA ASP A 221 -9.54 -20.82 -13.66
C ASP A 221 -9.65 -19.64 -12.70
N HIS A 222 -10.08 -19.91 -11.47
CA HIS A 222 -10.26 -18.97 -10.37
C HIS A 222 -9.15 -19.23 -9.35
N THR A 223 -8.36 -18.20 -9.05
CA THR A 223 -7.16 -18.30 -8.20
C THR A 223 -7.19 -17.23 -7.11
N PRO A 224 -7.95 -17.45 -6.01
CA PRO A 224 -7.85 -16.60 -4.82
C PRO A 224 -6.57 -16.89 -4.02
N GLU A 225 -5.98 -15.85 -3.47
CA GLU A 225 -4.69 -15.86 -2.78
C GLU A 225 -4.76 -15.03 -1.49
N VAL A 226 -4.13 -15.51 -0.42
CA VAL A 226 -3.88 -14.73 0.80
C VAL A 226 -2.37 -14.68 0.99
N ILE A 227 -1.82 -13.48 1.09
CA ILE A 227 -0.38 -13.25 1.00
C ILE A 227 0.05 -12.36 2.15
N TYR A 228 1.01 -12.82 2.94
CA TYR A 228 1.66 -12.01 3.95
C TYR A 228 3.03 -11.56 3.45
N VAL A 229 3.32 -10.28 3.58
CA VAL A 229 4.58 -9.67 3.12
C VAL A 229 5.22 -8.90 4.27
N TYR A 230 6.47 -9.24 4.55
CA TYR A 230 7.30 -8.61 5.56
C TYR A 230 8.44 -7.83 4.89
N PRO A 231 8.55 -6.51 5.13
CA PRO A 231 9.57 -5.67 4.52
C PRO A 231 10.95 -5.96 5.10
N SER A 232 11.98 -5.75 4.29
CA SER A 232 13.38 -5.87 4.68
C SER A 232 14.22 -4.79 4.01
N THR A 233 15.31 -4.43 4.67
CA THR A 233 16.34 -3.53 4.13
C THR A 233 17.72 -4.20 4.17
N LEU A 234 17.75 -5.54 4.25
CA LEU A 234 18.98 -6.30 4.38
C LEU A 234 19.84 -6.11 3.12
N ALA A 235 21.02 -5.53 3.30
CA ALA A 235 22.03 -5.42 2.25
C ALA A 235 22.70 -6.78 2.03
N LEU A 236 22.90 -7.13 0.76
CA LEU A 236 23.51 -8.35 0.27
C LEU A 236 24.75 -8.01 -0.58
N PRO A 237 25.67 -8.98 -0.81
CA PRO A 237 26.84 -8.75 -1.65
C PRO A 237 26.50 -8.24 -3.05
N GLY A 238 27.35 -7.36 -3.60
CA GLY A 238 27.20 -6.85 -4.96
C GLY A 238 26.07 -5.81 -5.12
N ASP A 239 25.81 -5.02 -4.08
CA ASP A 239 24.81 -3.94 -4.02
C ASP A 239 23.35 -4.38 -4.15
N TRP A 240 23.10 -5.66 -3.88
CA TRP A 240 21.75 -6.20 -3.79
C TRP A 240 21.13 -5.86 -2.44
N LYS A 241 19.81 -5.71 -2.43
CA LYS A 241 19.00 -5.53 -1.22
C LYS A 241 17.87 -6.53 -1.24
N LEU A 242 17.70 -7.29 -0.17
CA LEU A 242 16.46 -8.01 0.09
C LEU A 242 15.42 -6.97 0.55
N ARG A 243 14.37 -6.78 -0.23
CA ARG A 243 13.32 -5.78 -0.01
C ARG A 243 12.13 -6.34 0.75
N TYR A 244 11.80 -7.61 0.55
CA TYR A 244 10.76 -8.28 1.32
C TYR A 244 10.99 -9.79 1.35
N THR A 245 10.41 -10.42 2.35
CA THR A 245 10.10 -11.86 2.36
C THR A 245 8.60 -12.03 2.61
N GLY A 246 8.04 -13.18 2.24
CA GLY A 246 6.63 -13.42 2.43
C GLY A 246 6.25 -14.87 2.25
N ALA A 247 4.98 -15.14 2.52
CA ALA A 247 4.36 -16.43 2.30
C ALA A 247 2.94 -16.24 1.81
N GLY A 248 2.46 -17.17 0.99
CA GLY A 248 1.10 -17.14 0.47
C GLY A 248 0.42 -18.50 0.49
N LEU A 249 -0.90 -18.45 0.67
CA LEU A 249 -1.81 -19.57 0.49
C LEU A 249 -2.61 -19.30 -0.78
N VAL A 250 -2.63 -20.24 -1.71
CA VAL A 250 -3.35 -20.11 -2.98
C VAL A 250 -4.23 -21.33 -3.21
N HIS A 251 -5.50 -21.07 -3.50
CA HIS A 251 -6.39 -22.06 -4.08
C HIS A 251 -6.49 -21.79 -5.58
N GLN A 252 -6.53 -22.83 -6.41
CA GLN A 252 -6.82 -22.68 -7.84
C GLN A 252 -7.81 -23.76 -8.25
N SER A 253 -8.91 -23.36 -8.88
CA SER A 253 -9.90 -24.29 -9.42
C SER A 253 -10.57 -23.76 -10.67
N ASN A 254 -11.11 -24.66 -11.49
CA ASN A 254 -11.83 -24.27 -12.70
C ASN A 254 -13.35 -24.04 -12.48
N GLY A 255 -13.83 -24.22 -11.25
CA GLY A 255 -15.24 -24.06 -10.87
C GLY A 255 -16.22 -25.05 -11.51
N GLN A 256 -15.74 -26.16 -12.10
CA GLN A 256 -16.59 -27.13 -12.78
C GLN A 256 -16.92 -28.34 -11.90
N ASN A 257 -18.02 -29.02 -12.23
CA ASN A 257 -18.41 -30.31 -11.64
C ASN A 257 -17.64 -31.48 -12.29
N LEU A 258 -17.70 -32.66 -11.68
CA LEU A 258 -17.24 -33.88 -12.34
C LEU A 258 -17.98 -34.10 -13.66
N PRO A 259 -17.29 -34.58 -14.73
CA PRO A 259 -15.90 -35.02 -14.74
C PRO A 259 -14.85 -33.95 -15.07
N LEU A 260 -15.27 -32.72 -15.32
CA LEU A 260 -14.41 -31.64 -15.78
C LEU A 260 -13.74 -30.87 -14.64
N SER A 261 -14.16 -31.11 -13.39
CA SER A 261 -13.62 -30.45 -12.20
C SER A 261 -12.10 -30.55 -12.11
N ARG A 262 -11.42 -29.45 -11.81
CA ARG A 262 -9.98 -29.41 -11.53
C ARG A 262 -9.76 -28.43 -10.39
N SER A 263 -9.02 -28.84 -9.36
CA SER A 263 -8.67 -27.98 -8.24
C SER A 263 -7.43 -28.45 -7.50
N TRP A 264 -6.70 -27.52 -6.89
CA TRP A 264 -5.59 -27.80 -5.97
C TRP A 264 -5.31 -26.59 -5.07
N ASN A 265 -4.55 -26.82 -4.01
CA ASN A 265 -4.08 -25.78 -3.08
C ASN A 265 -2.56 -25.81 -3.04
N ARG A 266 -1.93 -24.63 -2.94
CA ARG A 266 -0.48 -24.51 -2.71
C ARG A 266 -0.21 -23.55 -1.57
N VAL A 267 0.93 -23.78 -0.94
CA VAL A 267 1.62 -22.81 -0.09
C VAL A 267 2.90 -22.44 -0.81
N TYR A 268 3.26 -21.16 -0.82
CA TYR A 268 4.50 -20.70 -1.41
C TYR A 268 5.18 -19.69 -0.50
N LEU A 269 6.50 -19.60 -0.65
CA LEU A 269 7.32 -18.55 -0.07
C LEU A 269 7.70 -17.58 -1.18
N MET A 270 7.95 -16.33 -0.82
CA MET A 270 8.38 -15.31 -1.76
C MET A 270 9.47 -14.41 -1.18
N ALA A 271 10.36 -13.92 -2.02
CA ALA A 271 11.35 -12.92 -1.68
C ALA A 271 11.60 -11.97 -2.86
N GLY A 272 11.77 -10.69 -2.55
CA GLY A 272 12.07 -9.65 -3.55
C GLY A 272 13.44 -9.06 -3.33
N PHE A 273 14.23 -9.00 -4.40
CA PHE A 273 15.57 -8.44 -4.40
C PHE A 273 15.66 -7.30 -5.41
N GLU A 274 16.33 -6.22 -5.02
CA GLU A 274 16.60 -5.08 -5.89
C GLU A 274 18.09 -4.75 -5.89
N LYS A 275 18.60 -4.32 -7.05
CA LYS A 275 19.94 -3.74 -7.19
C LYS A 275 19.82 -2.41 -7.91
N SER A 276 20.02 -1.33 -7.16
CA SER A 276 19.72 0.04 -7.61
C SER A 276 18.30 0.10 -8.21
N ASP A 277 18.09 0.92 -9.24
CA ASP A 277 16.79 1.04 -9.93
C ASP A 277 16.72 0.23 -11.23
N GLN A 278 17.78 -0.54 -11.54
CA GLN A 278 17.93 -1.23 -12.82
C GLN A 278 17.43 -2.67 -12.80
N TRP A 279 17.60 -3.35 -11.66
CA TRP A 279 17.36 -4.79 -11.57
C TRP A 279 16.46 -5.13 -10.40
N ARG A 280 15.51 -6.01 -10.69
CA ARG A 280 14.60 -6.60 -9.71
C ARG A 280 14.46 -8.08 -9.99
N VAL A 281 14.53 -8.88 -8.92
CA VAL A 281 14.29 -10.32 -8.95
C VAL A 281 13.22 -10.63 -7.92
N GLN A 282 12.22 -11.42 -8.32
CA GLN A 282 11.21 -11.97 -7.44
C GLN A 282 11.32 -13.49 -7.51
N ALA A 283 11.49 -14.12 -6.36
CA ALA A 283 11.59 -15.56 -6.18
C ALA A 283 10.41 -16.06 -5.34
#